data_AF-A0A953BQJ8-F1
#
_entry.id   AF-A0A953BQJ8-F1
#
_cell.length_a   1.000
_cell.length_b   1.000
_cell.length_c   1.000
_cell.angle_alpha   90.00
_cell.angle_beta   90.00
_cell.angle_gamma   90.00
#
_symmetry.space_group_name_H-M   'P 1'
#
loop_
_entity.id
_entity.type
_entity.pdbx_description
1 polymer ?
#
loop_
_entity_poly.entity_id
_entity_poly.type
_entity_poly.pdbx_seq_one_letter_code
_entity_poly.pdbx_strand_id
1 'polypeptide(L)'
;MPEYQLYMYGLQAMWVVFIFALGACVGSLINVLVYRLPLGLSVVTPPSRCPACETRLSWRDNIPIFGWIVLRGRCRYCRSAISPEYPLVELLVALLFAAFFVLWYIVPNNAVWLDVQWGAIKPEWARPDVFFGWPRDTWPIFIVLLALLGALVAMTIVDAKTFTIPLELPWFATAVALVFHVGYAAYLSSTGGRLPQAAFGTAWAIPLPGWNGRGLISPEVSSWWLGASFGGTLGLVIANVLLAARLIPRSFADYDEWEHRVRAEAKAQRANAPGVPAPMAEPRLDAESPVAIEPAATPASTAGDHAAVWRGLKAAALAAAVFATLAAAGAWLGPAMNLPKWSGLLAGALLAPFIYAVAARLMESSAHAHSNADADSTAAAAQPGIPSDGDELPPDMWIRYPHARREVLKEVLFLAPSILLAFIGGWLFQSWLSSRPVAPALWIMVAGGVLQGYLVAGAIVWGVRILGTLGFGKEAMGLGDVHLLAAVGACIGWVDAALAFPLAAVVGLYWVFVSVVRTGGTPRAMPFGPYLAAATLLVIVCKPLCERGLNWLLPPLLGQLPINLP
;
A
#
# COMPACT_ATOMS: atom_id res chain seq x y z
N MET A 1 -37.60 14.80 -17.29
CA MET A 1 -37.06 14.65 -15.91
C MET A 1 -37.48 15.88 -15.14
N PRO A 2 -37.96 15.78 -13.89
CA PRO A 2 -38.25 16.97 -13.08
C PRO A 2 -36.98 17.80 -12.96
N GLU A 3 -37.05 19.12 -13.11
CA GLU A 3 -35.91 20.05 -13.11
C GLU A 3 -34.96 19.84 -11.90
N TYR A 4 -35.51 19.44 -10.76
CA TYR A 4 -34.78 19.06 -9.55
C TYR A 4 -33.79 17.90 -9.74
N GLN A 5 -34.16 16.86 -10.50
CA GLN A 5 -33.26 15.73 -10.75
C GLN A 5 -32.05 16.14 -11.58
N LEU A 6 -32.26 17.00 -12.58
CA LEU A 6 -31.18 17.54 -13.40
C LEU A 6 -30.19 18.36 -12.55
N TYR A 7 -30.71 19.19 -11.63
CA TYR A 7 -29.89 19.94 -10.69
C TYR A 7 -29.07 19.01 -9.77
N MET A 8 -29.69 17.97 -9.22
CA MET A 8 -28.99 17.01 -8.36
C MET A 8 -27.89 16.24 -9.11
N TYR A 9 -28.16 15.78 -10.35
CA TYR A 9 -27.13 15.15 -11.17
C TYR A 9 -26.01 16.12 -11.55
N GLY A 10 -26.33 17.39 -11.83
CA GLY A 10 -25.33 18.43 -12.08
C GLY A 10 -24.41 18.66 -10.88
N LEU A 11 -24.97 18.74 -9.67
CA LEU A 11 -24.18 18.86 -8.44
C LEU A 11 -23.29 17.63 -8.20
N GLN A 12 -23.84 16.42 -8.35
CA GLN A 12 -23.07 15.19 -8.20
C GLN A 12 -21.91 15.12 -9.19
N ALA A 13 -22.15 15.45 -10.46
CA ALA A 13 -21.11 15.49 -11.49
C ALA A 13 -20.01 16.52 -11.13
N MET A 14 -20.40 17.71 -10.66
CA MET A 14 -19.45 18.72 -10.18
C MET A 14 -18.58 18.18 -9.03
N TRP A 15 -19.17 17.49 -8.05
CA TRP A 15 -18.42 16.91 -6.94
C TRP A 15 -17.48 15.79 -7.38
N VAL A 16 -17.89 14.93 -8.31
CA VAL A 16 -17.01 13.89 -8.88
C VAL A 16 -15.81 14.53 -9.58
N VAL A 17 -16.04 15.58 -10.38
CA VAL A 17 -14.95 16.31 -11.07
C VAL A 17 -14.02 16.96 -10.05
N PHE A 18 -14.56 17.56 -8.98
CA PHE A 18 -13.76 18.14 -7.91
C PHE A 18 -12.88 17.09 -7.20
N ILE A 19 -13.46 15.96 -6.80
CA ILE A 19 -12.71 14.88 -6.13
C ILE A 19 -11.68 14.24 -7.06
N PHE A 20 -11.99 14.08 -8.35
CA PHE A 20 -11.04 13.64 -9.36
C PHE A 20 -9.85 14.61 -9.47
N ALA A 21 -10.12 15.91 -9.57
CA ALA A 21 -9.07 16.93 -9.63
C ALA A 21 -8.23 16.97 -8.35
N LEU A 22 -8.86 16.83 -7.18
CA LEU A 22 -8.17 16.70 -5.89
C LEU A 22 -7.23 15.48 -5.89
N GLY A 23 -7.73 14.32 -6.33
CA GLY A 23 -6.92 13.10 -6.44
C GLY A 23 -5.76 13.25 -7.43
N ALA A 24 -5.95 13.95 -8.54
CA ALA A 24 -4.86 14.25 -9.48
C ALA A 24 -3.78 15.14 -8.84
N CYS A 25 -4.17 16.16 -8.07
CA CYS A 25 -3.24 17.00 -7.30
C CYS A 25 -2.49 16.18 -6.24
N VAL A 26 -3.18 15.30 -5.51
CA VAL A 26 -2.55 14.39 -4.53
C VAL A 26 -1.61 13.41 -5.22
N GLY A 27 -1.98 12.86 -6.38
CA GLY A 27 -1.09 12.01 -7.18
C GLY A 27 0.18 12.75 -7.64
N SER A 28 0.06 14.04 -7.97
CA SER A 28 1.22 14.87 -8.31
C SER A 28 2.15 15.09 -7.10
N LEU A 29 1.58 15.29 -5.90
CA LEU A 29 2.34 15.30 -4.65
C LEU A 29 3.01 13.94 -4.38
N ILE A 30 2.31 12.83 -4.62
CA ILE A 30 2.85 11.48 -4.41
C ILE A 30 4.09 11.24 -5.29
N ASN A 31 4.10 11.72 -6.54
CA ASN A 31 5.30 11.66 -7.38
C ASN A 31 6.51 12.36 -6.74
N VAL A 32 6.28 13.48 -6.04
CA VAL A 32 7.33 14.18 -5.28
C VAL A 32 7.78 13.34 -4.09
N LEU A 33 6.84 12.77 -3.32
CA LEU A 33 7.13 11.94 -2.15
C LEU A 33 7.93 10.69 -2.52
N VAL A 34 7.52 9.99 -3.59
CA VAL A 34 8.16 8.77 -4.10
C VAL A 34 9.62 9.01 -4.45
N TYR A 35 9.92 10.17 -5.03
CA TYR A 35 11.29 10.53 -5.39
C TYR A 35 12.11 11.02 -4.19
N ARG A 36 11.54 11.89 -3.35
CA ARG A 36 12.31 12.64 -2.35
C ARG A 36 12.48 11.94 -1.01
N LEU A 37 11.45 11.25 -0.51
CA LEU A 37 11.49 10.64 0.83
C LEU A 37 12.56 9.55 0.96
N PRO A 38 12.71 8.61 0.01
CA PRO A 38 13.76 7.57 0.13
C PRO A 38 15.18 8.15 0.12
N LEU A 39 15.35 9.33 -0.49
CA LEU A 39 16.61 10.05 -0.58
C LEU A 39 16.84 11.01 0.61
N GLY A 40 15.90 11.09 1.57
CA GLY A 40 15.98 12.04 2.69
C GLY A 40 15.92 13.51 2.25
N LEU A 41 15.41 13.81 1.05
CA LEU A 41 15.33 15.16 0.51
C LEU A 41 14.10 15.90 1.03
N SER A 42 14.21 17.23 1.14
CA SER A 42 13.08 18.08 1.52
C SER A 42 11.93 18.00 0.51
N VAL A 43 10.72 17.70 1.00
CA VAL A 43 9.49 17.63 0.19
C VAL A 43 9.06 19.01 -0.33
N VAL A 44 9.35 20.07 0.42
CA VAL A 44 8.85 21.42 0.13
C VAL A 44 9.79 22.21 -0.78
N THR A 45 11.11 22.07 -0.59
CA THR A 45 12.13 22.90 -1.26
C THR A 45 13.27 22.04 -1.79
N PRO A 46 13.75 22.24 -3.03
CA PRO A 46 13.36 23.26 -4.03
C PRO A 46 12.06 22.91 -4.80
N PRO A 47 11.47 23.86 -5.57
CA PRO A 47 10.32 23.58 -6.43
C PRO A 47 10.65 22.63 -7.59
N SER A 48 9.63 22.11 -8.27
CA SER A 48 9.76 21.20 -9.41
C SER A 48 10.61 21.80 -10.54
N ARG A 49 11.57 21.02 -11.03
CA ARG A 49 12.50 21.38 -12.10
C ARG A 49 12.64 20.23 -13.10
N CYS A 50 13.05 20.54 -14.32
CA CYS A 50 13.44 19.50 -15.27
C CYS A 50 14.75 18.84 -14.81
N PRO A 51 14.87 17.50 -14.78
CA PRO A 51 16.11 16.83 -14.38
C PRO A 51 17.25 17.00 -15.40
N ALA A 52 16.95 17.31 -16.66
CA ALA A 52 17.97 17.41 -17.71
C ALA A 52 18.57 18.81 -17.85
N CYS A 53 17.74 19.86 -17.76
CA CYS A 53 18.20 21.25 -17.94
C CYS A 53 18.06 22.10 -16.67
N GLU A 54 17.64 21.48 -15.56
CA GLU A 54 17.45 22.07 -14.23
C GLU A 54 16.52 23.31 -14.15
N THR A 55 15.93 23.67 -15.29
CA THR A 55 15.04 24.82 -15.42
C THR A 55 13.80 24.56 -14.58
N ARG A 56 13.45 25.56 -13.77
CA ARG A 56 12.22 25.54 -12.96
C ARG A 56 11.01 25.45 -13.88
N LEU A 57 10.14 24.48 -13.61
CA LEU A 57 8.90 24.30 -14.38
C LEU A 57 7.90 25.40 -14.05
N SER A 58 7.20 25.89 -15.08
CA SER A 58 6.12 26.86 -14.87
C SER A 58 4.90 26.17 -14.24
N TRP A 59 4.02 26.92 -13.58
CA TRP A 59 2.83 26.34 -12.96
C TRP A 59 1.91 25.62 -13.97
N ARG A 60 1.90 26.05 -15.24
CA ARG A 60 1.12 25.43 -16.32
C ARG A 60 1.67 24.07 -16.74
N ASP A 61 2.98 23.88 -16.59
CA ASP A 61 3.64 22.62 -16.91
C ASP A 61 3.41 21.57 -15.81
N ASN A 62 3.03 22.02 -14.61
CA ASN A 62 2.76 21.20 -13.43
C ASN A 62 1.25 20.98 -13.18
N ILE A 63 0.37 21.28 -14.14
CA ILE A 63 -1.05 20.91 -14.01
C ILE A 63 -1.16 19.38 -14.15
N PRO A 64 -1.65 18.64 -13.13
CA PRO A 64 -1.68 17.19 -13.17
C PRO A 64 -2.38 16.66 -14.43
N ILE A 65 -1.80 15.62 -15.04
CA ILE A 65 -2.24 14.93 -16.27
C ILE A 65 -2.13 15.82 -17.52
N PHE A 66 -2.76 16.99 -17.49
CA PHE A 66 -2.84 17.91 -18.62
C PHE A 66 -1.51 18.53 -19.01
N GLY A 67 -0.63 18.85 -18.05
CA GLY A 67 0.69 19.40 -18.31
C GLY A 67 1.51 18.47 -19.22
N TRP A 68 1.53 17.18 -18.91
CA TRP A 68 2.22 16.16 -19.70
C TRP A 68 1.61 16.00 -21.10
N ILE A 69 0.26 15.96 -21.20
CA ILE A 69 -0.46 15.83 -22.48
C ILE A 69 -0.17 17.02 -23.41
N VAL A 70 -0.26 18.25 -22.90
CA VAL A 70 0.00 19.48 -23.67
C VAL A 70 1.46 19.54 -24.13
N LEU A 71 2.39 19.10 -23.27
CA LEU A 71 3.81 19.01 -23.59
C LEU A 71 4.16 17.82 -24.50
N ARG A 72 3.22 16.91 -24.77
CA ARG A 72 3.41 15.65 -25.51
C ARG A 72 4.57 14.81 -24.95
N GLY A 73 4.66 14.76 -23.62
CA GLY A 73 5.68 14.02 -22.88
C GLY A 73 7.11 14.51 -23.05
N ARG A 74 7.33 15.79 -23.43
CA ARG A 74 8.68 16.37 -23.57
C ARG A 74 8.79 17.72 -22.89
N CYS A 75 9.92 17.98 -22.23
CA CYS A 75 10.20 19.27 -21.60
C CYS A 75 10.06 20.41 -22.61
N ARG A 76 9.45 21.54 -22.21
CA ARG A 76 9.29 22.72 -23.07
C ARG A 76 10.63 23.32 -23.51
N TYR A 77 11.62 23.31 -22.61
CA TYR A 77 12.89 24.02 -22.78
C TYR A 77 13.93 23.17 -23.51
N CYS A 78 14.26 21.99 -22.97
CA CYS A 78 15.31 21.12 -23.51
C CYS A 78 14.80 19.93 -24.33
N ARG A 79 13.48 19.74 -24.45
CA ARG A 79 12.83 18.64 -25.19
C ARG A 79 13.18 17.23 -24.71
N SER A 80 13.81 17.10 -23.54
CA SER A 80 14.03 15.80 -22.89
C SER A 80 12.70 15.09 -22.64
N ALA A 81 12.70 13.76 -22.74
CA ALA A 81 11.50 12.97 -22.48
C ALA A 81 11.09 13.06 -21.00
N ILE A 82 9.79 13.13 -20.74
CA ILE A 82 9.19 13.07 -19.40
C ILE A 82 8.52 11.70 -19.26
N SER A 83 8.88 10.95 -18.22
CA SER A 83 8.34 9.61 -17.98
C SER A 83 6.80 9.61 -17.96
N PRO A 84 6.12 8.65 -18.60
CA PRO A 84 4.67 8.49 -18.50
C PRO A 84 4.23 8.04 -17.10
N GLU A 85 5.16 7.62 -16.23
CA GLU A 85 4.85 7.27 -14.85
C GLU A 85 4.14 8.42 -14.10
N TYR A 86 4.60 9.66 -14.29
CA TYR A 86 4.04 10.83 -13.62
C TYR A 86 2.53 11.01 -13.86
N PRO A 87 2.05 11.17 -15.12
CA PRO A 87 0.62 11.30 -15.39
C PRO A 87 -0.18 10.02 -15.09
N LEU A 88 0.46 8.84 -15.12
CA LEU A 88 -0.21 7.58 -14.75
C LEU A 88 -0.51 7.51 -13.25
N VAL A 89 0.44 7.92 -12.39
CA VAL A 89 0.22 8.00 -10.94
C VAL A 89 -0.83 9.07 -10.61
N GLU A 90 -0.78 10.22 -11.28
CA GLU A 90 -1.79 11.29 -11.15
C GLU A 90 -3.19 10.79 -11.51
N LEU A 91 -3.32 10.10 -12.65
CA LEU A 91 -4.58 9.52 -13.09
C LEU A 91 -5.06 8.39 -12.17
N LEU A 92 -4.16 7.52 -11.70
CA LEU A 92 -4.50 6.42 -10.80
C LEU A 92 -5.13 6.96 -9.51
N VAL A 93 -4.50 7.93 -8.86
CA VAL A 93 -5.00 8.51 -7.60
C VAL A 93 -6.30 9.28 -7.84
N ALA A 94 -6.41 10.02 -8.95
CA ALA A 94 -7.64 10.70 -9.37
C ALA A 94 -8.82 9.72 -9.53
N LEU A 95 -8.59 8.59 -10.21
CA LEU A 95 -9.60 7.56 -10.41
C LEU A 95 -9.95 6.84 -9.11
N LEU A 96 -8.97 6.51 -8.27
CA LEU A 96 -9.23 5.87 -6.98
C LEU A 96 -10.08 6.76 -6.07
N PHE A 97 -9.75 8.05 -5.96
CA PHE A 97 -10.51 9.01 -5.16
C PHE A 97 -11.94 9.16 -5.67
N ALA A 98 -12.11 9.34 -6.99
CA ALA A 98 -13.42 9.46 -7.62
C ALA A 98 -14.24 8.17 -7.48
N ALA A 99 -13.64 6.99 -7.64
CA ALA A 99 -14.31 5.71 -7.49
C ALA A 99 -14.84 5.50 -6.07
N PHE A 100 -14.02 5.79 -5.04
CA PHE A 100 -14.44 5.74 -3.65
C PHE A 100 -15.61 6.70 -3.37
N PHE A 101 -15.51 7.93 -3.87
CA PHE A 101 -16.58 8.92 -3.70
C PHE A 101 -17.89 8.47 -4.36
N VAL A 102 -17.84 8.01 -5.62
CA VAL A 102 -19.01 7.54 -6.36
C VAL A 102 -19.64 6.33 -5.66
N LEU A 103 -18.83 5.34 -5.31
CA LEU A 103 -19.31 4.08 -4.72
C LEU A 103 -20.07 4.30 -3.41
N TRP A 104 -19.60 5.24 -2.58
CA TRP A 104 -20.18 5.43 -1.25
C TRP A 104 -21.23 6.53 -1.16
N TYR A 105 -21.06 7.64 -1.90
CA TYR A 105 -21.93 8.80 -1.77
C TYR A 105 -22.92 8.99 -2.92
N ILE A 106 -22.71 8.36 -4.08
CA ILE A 106 -23.58 8.55 -5.26
C ILE A 106 -24.43 7.32 -5.58
N VAL A 107 -23.85 6.12 -5.60
CA VAL A 107 -24.56 4.89 -5.96
C VAL A 107 -25.79 4.69 -5.05
N PRO A 108 -27.03 4.49 -5.53
CA PRO A 108 -28.17 4.30 -4.62
C PRO A 108 -28.10 3.04 -3.75
N ASN A 109 -28.74 3.03 -2.57
CA ASN A 109 -28.69 1.87 -1.65
C ASN A 109 -29.39 0.61 -2.21
N ASN A 110 -30.34 0.79 -3.12
CA ASN A 110 -31.03 -0.27 -3.85
C ASN A 110 -30.37 -0.57 -5.21
N ALA A 111 -29.19 -0.01 -5.50
CA ALA A 111 -28.51 -0.27 -6.76
C ALA A 111 -28.09 -1.74 -6.84
N VAL A 112 -28.71 -2.45 -7.77
CA VAL A 112 -28.36 -3.83 -8.13
C VAL A 112 -27.86 -3.83 -9.56
N TRP A 113 -26.64 -4.32 -9.78
CA TRP A 113 -26.06 -4.50 -11.11
C TRP A 113 -25.24 -5.78 -11.12
N LEU A 114 -25.41 -6.59 -12.18
CA LEU A 114 -24.84 -7.94 -12.29
C LEU A 114 -25.15 -8.86 -11.09
N ASP A 115 -26.36 -8.76 -10.54
CA ASP A 115 -26.81 -9.49 -9.34
C ASP A 115 -25.96 -9.21 -8.07
N VAL A 116 -25.20 -8.11 -8.08
CA VAL A 116 -24.55 -7.56 -6.89
C VAL A 116 -25.34 -6.36 -6.43
N GLN A 117 -25.72 -6.34 -5.15
CA GLN A 117 -26.27 -5.16 -4.49
C GLN A 117 -25.14 -4.18 -4.18
N TRP A 118 -24.73 -3.38 -5.17
CA TRP A 118 -23.66 -2.37 -5.02
C TRP A 118 -23.96 -1.36 -3.92
N GLY A 119 -25.23 -1.07 -3.68
CA GLY A 119 -25.65 -0.26 -2.53
C GLY A 119 -25.32 -0.87 -1.16
N ALA A 120 -25.12 -2.19 -1.08
CA ALA A 120 -24.73 -2.89 0.15
C ALA A 120 -23.22 -2.85 0.42
N ILE A 121 -22.39 -2.47 -0.56
CA ILE A 121 -20.94 -2.27 -0.37
C ILE A 121 -20.65 -1.04 0.50
N LYS A 122 -21.60 -0.11 0.56
CA LYS A 122 -21.44 1.09 1.34
C LYS A 122 -21.29 0.77 2.82
N PRO A 123 -20.27 1.34 3.47
CA PRO A 123 -20.16 1.20 4.90
C PRO A 123 -21.34 1.90 5.58
N GLU A 124 -21.80 1.35 6.70
CA GLU A 124 -23.06 1.78 7.34
C GLU A 124 -23.03 3.26 7.73
N TRP A 125 -21.87 3.73 8.20
CA TRP A 125 -21.63 5.13 8.57
C TRP A 125 -21.77 6.10 7.40
N ALA A 126 -21.57 5.68 6.14
CA ALA A 126 -21.70 6.53 4.95
C ALA A 126 -23.15 6.62 4.42
N ARG A 127 -24.03 5.70 4.84
CA ARG A 127 -25.43 5.63 4.35
C ARG A 127 -26.27 6.90 4.61
N PRO A 128 -26.09 7.65 5.72
CA PRO A 128 -26.86 8.88 5.98
C PRO A 128 -26.64 9.98 4.94
N ASP A 129 -25.43 10.09 4.37
CA ASP A 129 -25.03 11.21 3.50
C ASP A 129 -25.37 11.02 2.01
N VAL A 130 -25.92 9.86 1.65
CA VAL A 130 -26.24 9.48 0.27
C VAL A 130 -27.29 10.38 -0.36
N PHE A 131 -28.26 10.86 0.42
CA PHE A 131 -29.39 11.64 -0.09
C PHE A 131 -28.95 12.97 -0.73
N PHE A 132 -27.84 13.54 -0.24
CA PHE A 132 -27.30 14.81 -0.73
C PHE A 132 -26.13 14.65 -1.71
N GLY A 133 -25.64 13.42 -1.93
CA GLY A 133 -24.51 13.15 -2.83
C GLY A 133 -23.19 13.77 -2.37
N TRP A 134 -23.07 14.11 -1.08
CA TRP A 134 -21.89 14.76 -0.49
C TRP A 134 -21.76 14.38 1.00
N PRO A 135 -20.55 14.06 1.51
CA PRO A 135 -20.34 13.76 2.92
C PRO A 135 -20.56 15.00 3.79
N ARG A 136 -21.73 15.15 4.41
CA ARG A 136 -22.04 16.25 5.32
C ARG A 136 -21.67 15.91 6.76
N ASP A 137 -22.02 14.71 7.19
CA ASP A 137 -21.78 14.24 8.56
C ASP A 137 -20.54 13.33 8.64
N THR A 138 -20.13 12.75 7.50
CA THR A 138 -19.00 11.81 7.39
C THR A 138 -17.76 12.39 6.72
N TRP A 139 -17.70 13.70 6.47
CA TRP A 139 -16.53 14.33 5.86
C TRP A 139 -15.19 14.06 6.58
N PRO A 140 -15.12 13.94 7.92
CA PRO A 140 -13.84 13.73 8.60
C PRO A 140 -13.25 12.37 8.27
N ILE A 141 -14.07 11.31 8.27
CA ILE A 141 -13.59 9.99 7.87
C ILE A 141 -13.30 9.92 6.38
N PHE A 142 -14.07 10.63 5.56
CA PHE A 142 -13.75 10.72 4.13
C PHE A 142 -12.33 11.27 3.94
N ILE A 143 -11.93 12.31 4.68
CA ILE A 143 -10.54 12.81 4.66
C ILE A 143 -9.55 11.74 5.12
N VAL A 144 -9.83 11.03 6.21
CA VAL A 144 -8.94 9.96 6.69
C VAL A 144 -8.73 8.89 5.62
N LEU A 145 -9.79 8.48 4.93
CA LEU A 145 -9.73 7.44 3.91
C LEU A 145 -9.03 7.91 2.64
N LEU A 146 -9.22 9.17 2.22
CA LEU A 146 -8.46 9.75 1.12
C LEU A 146 -6.96 9.86 1.46
N ALA A 147 -6.63 10.27 2.69
CA ALA A 147 -5.24 10.33 3.14
C ALA A 147 -4.60 8.93 3.23
N LEU A 148 -5.33 7.95 3.77
CA LEU A 148 -4.89 6.55 3.79
C LEU A 148 -4.65 6.02 2.38
N LEU A 149 -5.61 6.22 1.46
CA LEU A 149 -5.51 5.77 0.08
C LEU A 149 -4.30 6.39 -0.64
N GLY A 150 -4.09 7.70 -0.48
CA GLY A 150 -2.90 8.38 -1.01
C GLY A 150 -1.59 7.85 -0.41
N ALA A 151 -1.55 7.64 0.91
CA ALA A 151 -0.40 7.08 1.61
C ALA A 151 -0.11 5.63 1.15
N LEU A 152 -1.15 4.79 1.00
CA LEU A 152 -1.02 3.42 0.50
C LEU A 152 -0.44 3.38 -0.91
N VAL A 153 -0.88 4.27 -1.82
CA VAL A 153 -0.30 4.38 -3.17
C VAL A 153 1.16 4.83 -3.10
N ALA A 154 1.47 5.85 -2.29
CA ALA A 154 2.85 6.32 -2.12
C ALA A 154 3.76 5.21 -1.58
N MET A 155 3.36 4.54 -0.50
CA MET A 155 4.10 3.43 0.10
C MET A 155 4.27 2.27 -0.88
N THR A 156 3.23 1.94 -1.66
CA THR A 156 3.28 0.89 -2.69
C THR A 156 4.34 1.20 -3.74
N ILE A 157 4.37 2.43 -4.27
CA ILE A 157 5.32 2.80 -5.32
C ILE A 157 6.74 2.87 -4.77
N VAL A 158 6.92 3.43 -3.57
CA VAL A 158 8.24 3.48 -2.93
C VAL A 158 8.75 2.07 -2.65
N ASP A 159 7.97 1.23 -1.97
CA ASP A 159 8.36 -0.14 -1.62
C ASP A 159 8.65 -0.98 -2.87
N ALA A 160 7.84 -0.84 -3.92
CA ALA A 160 8.07 -1.47 -5.22
C ALA A 160 9.41 -1.09 -5.88
N LYS A 161 9.95 0.10 -5.58
CA LYS A 161 11.20 0.61 -6.15
C LYS A 161 12.40 0.41 -5.24
N THR A 162 12.22 0.55 -3.93
CA THR A 162 13.32 0.66 -2.97
C THR A 162 13.34 -0.44 -1.91
N PHE A 163 12.35 -1.34 -1.88
CA PHE A 163 12.17 -2.37 -0.84
C PHE A 163 12.14 -1.80 0.59
N THR A 164 11.78 -0.52 0.71
CA THR A 164 11.74 0.22 1.96
C THR A 164 10.50 1.09 2.00
N ILE A 165 9.99 1.36 3.19
CA ILE A 165 8.85 2.26 3.39
C ILE A 165 9.30 3.40 4.31
N PRO A 166 9.35 4.65 3.83
CA PRO A 166 9.63 5.83 4.64
C PRO A 166 8.57 5.98 5.73
N LEU A 167 8.98 6.10 6.99
CA LEU A 167 8.08 6.11 8.15
C LEU A 167 7.19 7.35 8.20
N GLU A 168 7.55 8.41 7.47
CA GLU A 168 6.79 9.63 7.32
C GLU A 168 5.41 9.36 6.69
N LEU A 169 5.30 8.38 5.79
CA LEU A 169 4.05 8.06 5.09
C LEU A 169 3.02 7.38 6.03
N PRO A 170 3.35 6.27 6.74
CA PRO A 170 2.47 5.73 7.76
C PRO A 170 2.14 6.71 8.90
N TRP A 171 3.12 7.50 9.35
CA TRP A 171 2.89 8.48 10.42
C TRP A 171 1.96 9.60 9.98
N PHE A 172 2.06 10.07 8.73
CA PHE A 172 1.11 11.02 8.17
C PHE A 172 -0.31 10.48 8.22
N ALA A 173 -0.55 9.26 7.72
CA ALA A 173 -1.88 8.65 7.76
C ALA A 173 -2.40 8.48 9.20
N THR A 174 -1.53 8.05 10.12
CA THR A 174 -1.86 7.92 11.56
C THR A 174 -2.21 9.27 12.20
N ALA A 175 -1.46 10.33 11.87
CA ALA A 175 -1.70 11.67 12.37
C ALA A 175 -3.03 12.24 11.86
N VAL A 176 -3.34 12.04 10.57
CA VAL A 176 -4.64 12.39 9.99
C VAL A 176 -5.77 11.63 10.70
N ALA A 177 -5.60 10.32 10.93
CA ALA A 177 -6.57 9.53 11.69
C ALA A 177 -6.81 10.08 13.10
N LEU A 178 -5.75 10.37 13.86
CA LEU A 178 -5.88 10.96 15.20
C LEU A 178 -6.58 12.32 15.16
N VAL A 179 -6.21 13.22 14.25
CA VAL A 179 -6.77 14.56 14.16
C VAL A 179 -8.26 14.51 13.78
N PHE A 180 -8.60 13.84 12.68
CA PHE A 180 -9.97 13.88 12.16
C PHE A 180 -10.90 12.93 12.91
N HIS A 181 -10.43 11.74 13.33
CA HIS A 181 -11.31 10.85 14.07
C HIS A 181 -11.57 11.37 15.49
N VAL A 182 -10.51 11.65 16.24
CA VAL A 182 -10.63 12.09 17.64
C VAL A 182 -11.12 13.52 17.72
N GLY A 183 -10.63 14.42 16.87
CA GLY A 183 -11.04 15.82 16.86
C GLY A 183 -12.51 16.00 16.53
N TYR A 184 -13.04 15.23 15.58
CA TYR A 184 -14.47 15.26 15.28
C TYR A 184 -15.32 14.67 16.39
N ALA A 185 -14.89 13.56 16.99
CA ALA A 185 -15.54 12.98 18.17
C ALA A 185 -15.56 13.97 19.36
N ALA A 186 -14.50 14.76 19.54
CA ALA A 186 -14.42 15.81 20.56
C ALA A 186 -15.37 16.98 20.26
N TYR A 187 -15.42 17.43 19.00
CA TYR A 187 -16.37 18.44 18.55
C TYR A 187 -17.83 18.02 18.77
N LEU A 188 -18.18 16.78 18.45
CA LEU A 188 -19.53 16.26 18.71
C LEU A 188 -19.80 16.14 20.20
N SER A 189 -18.81 15.68 20.99
CA SER A 189 -18.93 15.62 22.45
C SER A 189 -19.22 16.99 23.08
N SER A 190 -18.61 18.06 22.57
CA SER A 190 -18.79 19.42 23.11
C SER A 190 -20.07 20.10 22.65
N THR A 191 -20.58 19.73 21.47
CA THR A 191 -21.81 20.30 20.90
C THR A 191 -23.07 19.49 21.23
N GLY A 192 -22.93 18.36 21.91
CA GLY A 192 -24.04 17.44 22.22
C GLY A 192 -24.47 16.58 21.02
N GLY A 193 -23.69 16.58 19.95
CA GLY A 193 -23.88 15.73 18.78
C GLY A 193 -23.57 14.25 19.06
N ARG A 194 -23.98 13.38 18.15
CA ARG A 194 -23.70 11.94 18.21
C ARG A 194 -23.20 11.47 16.86
N LEU A 195 -22.23 10.56 16.86
CA LEU A 195 -21.84 9.87 15.63
C LEU A 195 -22.95 8.91 15.19
N PRO A 196 -23.14 8.70 13.88
CA PRO A 196 -23.92 7.57 13.39
C PRO A 196 -23.34 6.28 13.98
N GLN A 197 -24.16 5.50 14.70
CA GLN A 197 -23.77 4.15 15.08
C GLN A 197 -23.86 3.28 13.83
N ALA A 198 -22.73 2.78 13.36
CA ALA A 198 -22.67 1.89 12.21
C ALA A 198 -23.00 0.45 12.59
N ALA A 199 -22.58 0.01 13.77
CA ALA A 199 -22.86 -1.31 14.30
C ALA A 199 -22.66 -1.31 15.82
N PHE A 200 -23.20 -2.33 16.49
CA PHE A 200 -22.96 -2.52 17.91
C PHE A 200 -21.45 -2.63 18.20
N GLY A 201 -20.94 -1.82 19.12
CA GLY A 201 -19.51 -1.81 19.45
C GLY A 201 -18.63 -0.93 18.55
N THR A 202 -19.22 -0.23 17.59
CA THR A 202 -18.52 0.78 16.80
C THR A 202 -19.01 2.18 17.14
N ALA A 203 -18.09 3.12 17.10
CA ALA A 203 -18.47 4.45 16.65
C ALA A 203 -18.21 4.44 15.16
N TRP A 204 -19.12 4.99 14.36
CA TRP A 204 -18.97 5.24 12.93
C TRP A 204 -18.15 4.19 12.16
N ALA A 205 -16.84 4.32 11.96
CA ALA A 205 -16.04 3.33 11.24
C ALA A 205 -14.91 2.69 12.02
N ILE A 206 -14.74 3.05 13.29
CA ILE A 206 -13.68 2.49 14.12
C ILE A 206 -14.34 1.63 15.19
N PRO A 207 -13.93 0.35 15.31
CA PRO A 207 -14.26 -0.47 16.46
C PRO A 207 -13.90 0.26 17.75
N LEU A 208 -14.87 0.44 18.64
CA LEU A 208 -14.58 0.98 19.96
C LEU A 208 -13.66 0.02 20.72
N PRO A 209 -12.90 0.51 21.71
CA PRO A 209 -11.97 -0.33 22.44
C PRO A 209 -12.65 -1.51 23.08
N GLY A 210 -12.34 -2.72 22.59
CA GLY A 210 -13.23 -3.84 22.83
C GLY A 210 -12.86 -5.13 22.13
N TRP A 211 -13.09 -6.22 22.84
CA TRP A 211 -13.16 -7.60 22.36
C TRP A 211 -13.90 -8.39 23.46
N ASN A 212 -15.01 -9.06 23.15
CA ASN A 212 -15.73 -9.91 24.12
C ASN A 212 -15.49 -11.42 23.83
N GLY A 213 -15.85 -12.27 24.78
CA GLY A 213 -15.72 -13.74 24.67
C GLY A 213 -16.54 -14.41 23.55
N ARG A 214 -17.25 -13.63 22.71
CA ARG A 214 -17.94 -14.08 21.50
C ARG A 214 -17.12 -13.86 20.21
N GLY A 215 -15.87 -13.39 20.32
CA GLY A 215 -14.92 -13.28 19.21
C GLY A 215 -15.06 -12.00 18.37
N LEU A 216 -14.54 -12.03 17.12
CA LEU A 216 -14.54 -10.94 16.12
C LEU A 216 -15.93 -10.35 15.78
N ILE A 217 -16.99 -10.95 16.30
CA ILE A 217 -18.38 -10.76 15.86
C ILE A 217 -19.09 -9.65 16.67
N SER A 218 -18.54 -9.19 17.79
CA SER A 218 -19.10 -8.06 18.56
C SER A 218 -18.07 -7.40 19.49
N PRO A 219 -17.37 -6.32 19.08
CA PRO A 219 -16.47 -5.58 19.97
C PRO A 219 -17.26 -4.74 20.98
N GLU A 220 -17.60 -5.29 22.15
CA GLU A 220 -18.17 -4.48 23.24
C GLU A 220 -17.13 -3.56 23.85
N VAL A 221 -17.54 -2.34 24.20
CA VAL A 221 -16.68 -1.40 24.93
C VAL A 221 -16.28 -2.05 26.25
N SER A 222 -15.03 -2.47 26.37
CA SER A 222 -14.49 -2.97 27.62
C SER A 222 -13.52 -1.93 28.17
N SER A 223 -13.73 -1.59 29.45
CA SER A 223 -12.88 -0.67 30.19
C SER A 223 -11.42 -1.14 30.18
N TRP A 224 -11.19 -2.45 30.15
CA TRP A 224 -9.86 -3.01 30.01
C TRP A 224 -9.19 -2.62 28.68
N TRP A 225 -9.86 -2.77 27.54
CA TRP A 225 -9.28 -2.43 26.23
C TRP A 225 -9.01 -0.94 26.07
N LEU A 226 -9.88 -0.11 26.63
CA LEU A 226 -9.66 1.33 26.66
C LEU A 226 -8.39 1.67 27.44
N GLY A 227 -8.24 1.13 28.65
CA GLY A 227 -7.04 1.28 29.46
C GLY A 227 -5.78 0.69 28.80
N ALA A 228 -5.90 -0.46 28.16
CA ALA A 228 -4.79 -1.13 27.48
C ALA A 228 -4.29 -0.35 26.27
N SER A 229 -5.18 0.32 25.53
CA SER A 229 -4.81 1.14 24.37
C SER A 229 -3.99 2.37 24.78
N PHE A 230 -4.42 3.08 25.83
CA PHE A 230 -3.66 4.21 26.36
C PHE A 230 -2.36 3.77 27.04
N GLY A 231 -2.42 2.71 27.86
CA GLY A 231 -1.25 2.15 28.53
C GLY A 231 -0.19 1.65 27.54
N GLY A 232 -0.60 0.91 26.52
CA GLY A 232 0.29 0.43 25.47
C GLY A 232 0.93 1.57 24.67
N THR A 233 0.15 2.58 24.34
CA THR A 233 0.66 3.78 23.65
C THR A 233 1.69 4.51 24.52
N LEU A 234 1.41 4.70 25.82
CA LEU A 234 2.36 5.29 26.76
C LEU A 234 3.64 4.47 26.86
N GLY A 235 3.53 3.14 26.90
CA GLY A 235 4.69 2.26 26.89
C GLY A 235 5.50 2.33 25.59
N LEU A 236 4.85 2.48 24.45
CA LEU A 236 5.54 2.72 23.18
C LEU A 236 6.28 4.06 23.17
N VAL A 237 5.68 5.12 23.74
CA VAL A 237 6.35 6.42 23.92
C VAL A 237 7.58 6.27 24.81
N ILE A 238 7.44 5.60 25.96
CA ILE A 238 8.56 5.34 26.88
C ILE A 238 9.65 4.52 26.17
N ALA A 239 9.29 3.48 25.41
CA ALA A 239 10.25 2.68 24.66
C ALA A 239 11.05 3.53 23.66
N ASN A 240 10.39 4.44 22.94
CA ASN A 240 11.07 5.39 22.03
C ASN A 240 11.97 6.37 22.79
N VAL A 241 11.55 6.86 23.97
CA VAL A 241 12.40 7.71 24.83
C VAL A 241 13.64 6.93 25.32
N LEU A 242 13.48 5.67 25.73
CA LEU A 242 14.59 4.81 26.14
C LEU A 242 15.56 4.54 24.98
N LEU A 243 15.04 4.36 23.76
CA LEU A 243 15.82 4.23 22.54
C LEU A 243 16.61 5.52 22.25
N ALA A 244 15.95 6.68 22.32
CA ALA A 244 16.57 7.99 22.09
C ALA A 244 17.64 8.32 23.14
N ALA A 245 17.41 7.94 24.39
CA ALA A 245 18.38 8.04 25.48
C ALA A 245 19.52 7.01 25.42
N ARG A 246 19.53 6.12 24.40
CA ARG A 246 20.48 5.02 24.22
C ARG A 246 20.53 4.03 25.40
N LEU A 247 19.44 3.94 26.18
CA LEU A 247 19.29 2.99 27.27
C LEU A 247 18.91 1.58 26.78
N ILE A 248 18.28 1.50 25.59
CA ILE A 248 18.00 0.26 24.88
C ILE A 248 18.72 0.30 23.52
N PRO A 249 19.42 -0.77 23.11
CA PRO A 249 20.08 -0.82 21.80
C PRO A 249 19.07 -0.89 20.65
N ARG A 250 19.36 -0.21 19.54
CA ARG A 250 18.56 -0.31 18.31
C ARG A 250 18.80 -1.67 17.65
N SER A 251 17.72 -2.32 17.21
CA SER A 251 17.76 -3.53 16.40
C SER A 251 18.40 -3.23 15.04
N PHE A 252 19.23 -4.13 14.52
CA PHE A 252 19.97 -4.02 13.24
C PHE A 252 20.89 -2.80 13.11
N ALA A 253 21.37 -2.23 14.22
CA ALA A 253 22.22 -1.04 14.20
C ALA A 253 23.57 -1.23 13.50
N ASP A 254 24.09 -2.46 13.44
CA ASP A 254 25.35 -2.85 12.81
C ASP A 254 25.19 -3.34 11.36
N TYR A 255 23.97 -3.31 10.82
CA TYR A 255 23.65 -3.80 9.48
C TYR A 255 24.42 -3.05 8.39
N ASP A 256 24.40 -1.71 8.41
CA ASP A 256 25.06 -0.87 7.39
C ASP A 256 26.58 -1.13 7.38
N GLU A 257 27.20 -1.25 8.55
CA GLU A 257 28.62 -1.56 8.69
C GLU A 257 28.93 -2.97 8.16
N TRP A 258 28.11 -3.96 8.50
CA TRP A 258 28.24 -5.30 7.97
C TRP A 258 28.11 -5.32 6.45
N GLU A 259 27.13 -4.60 5.88
CA GLU A 259 26.93 -4.50 4.45
C GLU A 259 28.14 -3.89 3.76
N HIS A 260 28.65 -2.75 4.25
CA HIS A 260 29.84 -2.11 3.71
C HIS A 260 31.07 -3.03 3.71
N ARG A 261 31.30 -3.80 4.78
CA ARG A 261 32.39 -4.78 4.84
C ARG A 261 32.24 -5.86 3.78
N VAL A 262 31.05 -6.44 3.65
CA VAL A 262 30.80 -7.49 2.64
C VAL A 262 30.94 -6.93 1.22
N ARG A 263 30.51 -5.67 0.98
CA ARG A 263 30.74 -4.95 -0.29
C ARG A 263 32.23 -4.84 -0.59
N ALA A 264 33.02 -4.40 0.38
CA ALA A 264 34.46 -4.22 0.25
C ALA A 264 35.19 -5.55 0.00
N GLU A 265 34.81 -6.61 0.70
CA GLU A 265 35.37 -7.96 0.50
C GLU A 265 35.07 -8.51 -0.89
N ALA A 266 33.83 -8.35 -1.38
CA ALA A 266 33.45 -8.77 -2.73
C ALA A 266 34.24 -8.01 -3.81
N LYS A 267 34.45 -6.70 -3.63
CA LYS A 267 35.28 -5.87 -4.51
C LYS A 267 36.75 -6.34 -4.51
N ALA A 268 37.30 -6.64 -3.34
CA ALA A 268 38.67 -7.13 -3.19
C ALA A 268 38.88 -8.53 -3.81
N GLN A 269 37.92 -9.44 -3.65
CA GLN A 269 37.97 -10.78 -4.26
C GLN A 269 37.96 -10.72 -5.79
N ARG A 270 37.18 -9.80 -6.38
CA ARG A 270 37.20 -9.54 -7.83
C ARG A 270 38.54 -8.99 -8.30
N ALA A 271 39.12 -8.04 -7.57
CA ALA A 271 40.43 -7.47 -7.92
C ALA A 271 41.56 -8.53 -7.95
N ASN A 272 41.42 -9.60 -7.17
CA ASN A 272 42.36 -10.71 -7.11
C ASN A 272 41.99 -11.89 -8.03
N ALA A 273 40.92 -11.79 -8.84
CA ALA A 273 40.49 -12.87 -9.73
C ALA A 273 41.40 -12.94 -10.99
N PRO A 274 41.98 -14.11 -11.31
CA PRO A 274 42.88 -14.25 -12.46
C PRO A 274 42.14 -13.98 -13.77
N GLY A 275 42.66 -13.05 -14.58
CA GLY A 275 42.12 -12.69 -15.91
C GLY A 275 41.27 -11.41 -15.97
N VAL A 276 41.05 -10.72 -14.85
CA VAL A 276 40.38 -9.41 -14.82
C VAL A 276 41.44 -8.30 -14.82
N PRO A 277 41.44 -7.35 -15.77
CA PRO A 277 42.39 -6.24 -15.75
C PRO A 277 42.23 -5.43 -14.45
N ALA A 278 43.36 -5.02 -13.86
CA ALA A 278 43.37 -4.27 -12.61
C ALA A 278 42.46 -3.04 -12.71
N PRO A 279 41.65 -2.73 -11.68
CA PRO A 279 40.79 -1.56 -11.70
C PRO A 279 41.67 -0.30 -11.83
N MET A 280 41.34 0.57 -12.78
CA MET A 280 41.94 1.90 -12.84
C MET A 280 41.75 2.59 -11.49
N ALA A 281 42.83 3.18 -10.98
CA ALA A 281 42.86 3.84 -9.68
C ALA A 281 41.69 4.83 -9.54
N GLU A 282 40.96 4.76 -8.42
CA GLU A 282 39.96 5.76 -8.06
C GLU A 282 40.61 7.15 -8.07
N PRO A 283 39.99 8.15 -8.72
CA PRO A 283 40.51 9.51 -8.64
C PRO A 283 40.40 9.97 -7.18
N ARG A 284 41.51 10.50 -6.64
CA ARG A 284 41.51 11.20 -5.36
C ARG A 284 40.45 12.30 -5.42
N LEU A 285 39.49 12.23 -4.50
CA LEU A 285 38.57 13.32 -4.20
C LEU A 285 39.35 14.44 -3.51
N ASP A 286 40.01 15.25 -4.32
CA ASP A 286 40.47 16.56 -3.90
C ASP A 286 39.25 17.52 -3.97
N ALA A 287 39.10 18.33 -2.93
CA ALA A 287 37.98 19.22 -2.71
C ALA A 287 37.75 20.24 -3.86
N GLU A 288 36.47 20.58 -4.04
CA GLU A 288 35.94 21.69 -4.85
C GLU A 288 36.09 21.56 -6.38
N SER A 289 35.13 20.88 -7.02
CA SER A 289 34.74 21.12 -8.41
C SER A 289 33.27 20.73 -8.61
N PRO A 290 32.44 21.53 -9.31
CA PRO A 290 31.06 21.19 -9.57
C PRO A 290 31.00 19.95 -10.46
N VAL A 291 30.29 18.92 -9.99
CA VAL A 291 30.02 17.68 -10.72
C VAL A 291 29.32 18.06 -12.03
N ALA A 292 30.05 18.01 -13.14
CA ALA A 292 29.45 17.99 -14.46
C ALA A 292 28.73 16.65 -14.61
N ILE A 293 27.40 16.69 -14.54
CA ILE A 293 26.54 15.57 -14.90
C ILE A 293 26.82 15.28 -16.38
N GLU A 294 27.54 14.19 -16.67
CA GLU A 294 27.63 13.68 -18.04
C GLU A 294 26.20 13.41 -18.53
N PRO A 295 25.83 13.89 -19.73
CA PRO A 295 24.52 13.59 -20.29
C PRO A 295 24.40 12.08 -20.45
N ALA A 296 23.34 11.53 -19.87
CA ALA A 296 22.96 10.13 -19.98
C ALA A 296 23.24 9.60 -21.39
N ALA A 297 23.97 8.49 -21.46
CA ALA A 297 24.28 7.77 -22.68
C ALA A 297 23.05 7.74 -23.59
N THR A 298 23.21 8.21 -24.83
CA THR A 298 22.19 8.09 -25.87
C THR A 298 21.77 6.63 -25.99
N PRO A 299 20.47 6.29 -25.88
CA PRO A 299 20.05 4.90 -25.98
C PRO A 299 20.37 4.36 -27.38
N ALA A 300 21.05 3.23 -27.38
CA ALA A 300 21.29 2.39 -28.54
C ALA A 300 19.96 1.97 -29.21
N SER A 301 19.97 1.92 -30.55
CA SER A 301 18.93 1.39 -31.47
C SER A 301 17.47 1.34 -30.99
N THR A 302 16.68 2.36 -31.36
CA THR A 302 15.23 2.47 -31.11
C THR A 302 14.37 1.33 -31.68
N ALA A 303 14.85 0.57 -32.66
CA ALA A 303 14.06 -0.47 -33.34
C ALA A 303 13.77 -1.71 -32.46
N GLY A 304 14.69 -2.10 -31.57
CA GLY A 304 14.51 -3.25 -30.67
C GLY A 304 13.46 -3.00 -29.58
N ASP A 305 13.45 -1.78 -29.02
CA ASP A 305 12.50 -1.36 -27.99
C ASP A 305 11.07 -1.29 -28.52
N HIS A 306 10.88 -0.79 -29.74
CA HIS A 306 9.55 -0.72 -30.35
C HIS A 306 8.91 -2.11 -30.53
N ALA A 307 9.69 -3.10 -30.97
CA ALA A 307 9.19 -4.47 -31.15
C ALA A 307 8.79 -5.12 -29.81
N ALA A 308 9.56 -4.88 -28.74
CA ALA A 308 9.23 -5.35 -27.40
C ALA A 308 7.95 -4.71 -26.86
N VAL A 309 7.81 -3.39 -27.01
CA VAL A 309 6.59 -2.64 -26.63
C VAL A 309 5.37 -3.17 -27.38
N TRP A 310 5.48 -3.41 -28.68
CA TRP A 310 4.39 -3.96 -29.48
C TRP A 310 3.99 -5.38 -29.08
N ARG A 311 4.94 -6.25 -28.69
CA ARG A 311 4.62 -7.57 -28.13
C ARG A 311 3.85 -7.44 -26.82
N GLY A 312 4.31 -6.56 -25.92
CA GLY A 312 3.61 -6.26 -24.67
C GLY A 312 2.17 -5.77 -24.89
N LEU A 313 1.97 -4.86 -25.86
CA LEU A 313 0.64 -4.36 -26.22
C LEU A 313 -0.27 -5.46 -26.78
N LYS A 314 0.24 -6.36 -27.63
CA LYS A 314 -0.53 -7.51 -28.14
C LYS A 314 -0.96 -8.46 -27.03
N ALA A 315 -0.04 -8.78 -26.11
CA ALA A 315 -0.36 -9.61 -24.95
C ALA A 315 -1.43 -8.95 -24.05
N ALA A 316 -1.33 -7.64 -23.84
CA ALA A 316 -2.33 -6.88 -23.06
C ALA A 316 -3.70 -6.85 -23.77
N ALA A 317 -3.73 -6.66 -25.08
CA ALA A 317 -4.96 -6.70 -25.87
C ALA A 317 -5.64 -8.08 -25.81
N LEU A 318 -4.86 -9.17 -25.86
CA LEU A 318 -5.39 -10.53 -25.71
C LEU A 318 -6.00 -10.74 -24.32
N ALA A 319 -5.29 -10.35 -23.26
CA ALA A 319 -5.78 -10.46 -21.89
C ALA A 319 -7.06 -9.63 -21.69
N ALA A 320 -7.13 -8.42 -22.24
CA ALA A 320 -8.32 -7.58 -22.20
C ALA A 320 -9.50 -8.18 -22.98
N ALA A 321 -9.23 -8.82 -24.14
CA ALA A 321 -10.25 -9.53 -24.91
C ALA A 321 -10.81 -10.72 -24.11
N VAL A 322 -9.94 -11.53 -23.48
CA VAL A 322 -10.37 -12.65 -22.63
C VAL A 322 -11.15 -12.17 -21.41
N PHE A 323 -10.72 -11.07 -20.79
CA PHE A 323 -11.48 -10.43 -19.72
C PHE A 323 -12.89 -10.05 -20.19
N ALA A 324 -13.00 -9.35 -21.32
CA ALA A 324 -14.27 -8.88 -21.85
C ALA A 324 -15.20 -10.03 -22.26
N THR A 325 -14.65 -11.10 -22.86
CA THR A 325 -15.44 -12.28 -23.23
C THR A 325 -15.93 -13.04 -22.01
N LEU A 326 -15.08 -13.26 -21.00
CA LEU A 326 -15.50 -13.88 -19.74
C LEU A 326 -16.54 -13.04 -19.02
N ALA A 327 -16.37 -11.72 -18.96
CA ALA A 327 -17.34 -10.80 -18.39
C ALA A 327 -18.71 -10.88 -19.08
N ALA A 328 -18.73 -10.84 -20.41
CA ALA A 328 -19.95 -10.98 -21.20
C ALA A 328 -20.58 -12.37 -21.02
N ALA A 329 -19.77 -13.43 -21.02
CA ALA A 329 -20.23 -14.81 -20.83
C ALA A 329 -20.84 -15.00 -19.44
N GLY A 330 -20.23 -14.49 -18.36
CA GLY A 330 -20.81 -14.56 -17.02
C GLY A 330 -22.13 -13.80 -16.92
N ALA A 331 -22.22 -12.63 -17.55
CA ALA A 331 -23.46 -11.84 -17.56
C ALA A 331 -24.61 -12.52 -18.32
N TRP A 332 -24.31 -13.26 -19.39
CA TRP A 332 -25.32 -13.91 -20.24
C TRP A 332 -25.62 -15.36 -19.84
N LEU A 333 -24.58 -16.17 -19.65
CA LEU A 333 -24.66 -17.62 -19.38
C LEU A 333 -24.68 -17.96 -17.90
N GLY A 334 -24.18 -17.06 -17.03
CA GLY A 334 -24.17 -17.28 -15.59
C GLY A 334 -25.52 -17.73 -15.03
N PRO A 335 -26.63 -17.02 -15.30
CA PRO A 335 -27.96 -17.42 -14.84
C PRO A 335 -28.39 -18.81 -15.31
N ALA A 336 -28.05 -19.21 -16.54
CA ALA A 336 -28.36 -20.53 -17.08
C ALA A 336 -27.58 -21.67 -16.38
N MET A 337 -26.45 -21.34 -15.75
CA MET A 337 -25.59 -22.25 -15.01
C MET A 337 -25.76 -22.14 -13.49
N ASN A 338 -26.77 -21.42 -13.00
CA ASN A 338 -26.96 -21.09 -11.59
C ASN A 338 -25.75 -20.37 -10.95
N LEU A 339 -25.05 -19.57 -11.75
CA LEU A 339 -23.95 -18.71 -11.33
C LEU A 339 -24.38 -17.23 -11.31
N PRO A 340 -23.84 -16.40 -10.40
CA PRO A 340 -24.10 -14.97 -10.43
C PRO A 340 -23.59 -14.32 -11.72
N LYS A 341 -24.28 -13.30 -12.23
CA LYS A 341 -23.86 -12.58 -13.46
C LYS A 341 -22.46 -11.97 -13.39
N TRP A 342 -21.99 -11.62 -12.19
CA TRP A 342 -20.66 -11.07 -11.96
C TRP A 342 -19.54 -12.12 -11.97
N SER A 343 -19.86 -13.42 -11.96
CA SER A 343 -18.88 -14.51 -11.91
C SER A 343 -17.86 -14.45 -13.05
N GLY A 344 -18.32 -14.07 -14.25
CA GLY A 344 -17.46 -13.87 -15.42
C GLY A 344 -16.51 -12.67 -15.29
N LEU A 345 -16.94 -11.58 -14.64
CA LEU A 345 -16.06 -10.44 -14.33
C LEU A 345 -14.96 -10.84 -13.35
N LEU A 346 -15.31 -11.57 -12.28
CA LEU A 346 -14.33 -12.04 -11.32
C LEU A 346 -13.34 -13.01 -11.99
N ALA A 347 -13.85 -13.98 -12.76
CA ALA A 347 -13.01 -14.93 -13.50
C ALA A 347 -12.09 -14.19 -14.48
N GLY A 348 -12.61 -13.22 -15.22
CA GLY A 348 -11.81 -12.36 -16.09
C GLY A 348 -10.73 -11.61 -15.32
N ALA A 349 -11.07 -10.96 -14.21
CA ALA A 349 -10.11 -10.16 -13.42
C ALA A 349 -8.98 -11.03 -12.86
N LEU A 350 -9.29 -12.25 -12.40
CA LEU A 350 -8.31 -13.19 -11.86
C LEU A 350 -7.49 -13.89 -12.96
N LEU A 351 -8.02 -14.08 -14.16
CA LEU A 351 -7.30 -14.75 -15.25
C LEU A 351 -6.51 -13.77 -16.12
N ALA A 352 -6.93 -12.51 -16.27
CA ALA A 352 -6.29 -11.57 -17.20
C ALA A 352 -4.78 -11.37 -16.96
N PRO A 353 -4.28 -11.19 -15.72
CA PRO A 353 -2.84 -11.11 -15.47
C PRO A 353 -2.09 -12.39 -15.85
N PHE A 354 -2.69 -13.55 -15.61
CA PHE A 354 -2.13 -14.85 -16.00
C PHE A 354 -2.10 -15.02 -17.53
N ILE A 355 -3.19 -14.69 -18.22
CA ILE A 355 -3.26 -14.72 -19.69
C ILE A 355 -2.23 -13.77 -20.29
N TYR A 356 -2.09 -12.57 -19.73
CA TYR A 356 -1.06 -11.62 -20.12
C TYR A 356 0.35 -12.22 -19.94
N ALA A 357 0.63 -12.83 -18.79
CA ALA A 357 1.91 -13.47 -18.49
C ALA A 357 2.26 -14.59 -19.49
N VAL A 358 1.30 -15.48 -19.78
CA VAL A 358 1.46 -16.55 -20.77
C VAL A 358 1.69 -15.97 -22.17
N ALA A 359 0.84 -15.04 -22.60
CA ALA A 359 0.92 -14.43 -23.92
C ALA A 359 2.25 -13.69 -24.13
N ALA A 360 2.68 -12.90 -23.14
CA ALA A 360 3.95 -12.19 -23.19
C ALA A 360 5.13 -13.17 -23.35
N ARG A 361 5.16 -14.24 -22.55
CA ARG A 361 6.23 -15.25 -22.60
C ARG A 361 6.28 -16.01 -23.93
N LEU A 362 5.12 -16.41 -24.48
CA LEU A 362 5.05 -17.09 -25.78
C LEU A 362 5.49 -16.17 -26.93
N MET A 363 5.13 -14.89 -26.87
CA MET A 363 5.56 -13.92 -27.88
C MET A 363 7.06 -13.61 -27.79
N GLU A 364 7.65 -13.63 -26.59
CA GLU A 364 9.10 -13.50 -26.41
C GLU A 364 9.89 -14.73 -26.89
N SER A 365 9.41 -15.94 -26.57
CA SER A 365 10.08 -17.17 -27.05
C SER A 365 10.07 -17.28 -28.58
N SER A 366 8.98 -16.86 -29.23
CA SER A 366 8.90 -16.83 -30.70
C SER A 366 9.90 -15.85 -31.34
N ALA A 367 10.22 -14.74 -30.66
CA ALA A 367 11.19 -13.75 -31.14
C ALA A 367 12.63 -14.27 -31.05
N HIS A 368 12.99 -14.93 -29.94
CA HIS A 368 14.31 -15.56 -29.78
C HIS A 368 14.53 -16.73 -30.75
N ALA A 369 13.47 -17.47 -31.10
CA ALA A 369 13.55 -18.54 -32.10
C ALA A 369 13.87 -18.01 -33.50
N HIS A 370 13.39 -16.81 -33.87
CA HIS A 370 13.69 -16.18 -35.15
C HIS A 370 15.10 -15.54 -35.17
N SER A 371 15.55 -14.93 -34.07
CA SER A 371 16.92 -14.35 -34.01
C SER A 371 18.01 -15.41 -34.06
N ASN A 372 17.79 -16.58 -33.44
CA ASN A 372 18.76 -17.68 -33.47
C ASN A 372 18.81 -18.38 -34.84
N ALA A 373 17.75 -18.33 -35.64
CA ALA A 373 17.75 -18.86 -37.01
C ALA A 373 18.55 -17.96 -37.99
N ASP A 374 18.60 -16.65 -37.74
CA ASP A 374 19.38 -15.69 -38.55
C ASP A 374 20.86 -15.60 -38.10
N ALA A 375 21.17 -15.98 -36.85
CA ALA A 375 22.52 -15.93 -36.29
C ALA A 375 23.41 -17.14 -36.67
N ASP A 376 22.82 -18.20 -37.23
CA ASP A 376 23.51 -19.45 -37.55
C ASP A 376 24.44 -19.36 -38.78
N SER A 377 24.57 -18.18 -39.42
CA SER A 377 25.59 -17.94 -40.46
C SER A 377 26.88 -17.30 -39.94
N THR A 378 26.95 -16.82 -38.69
CA THR A 378 28.18 -16.22 -38.13
C THR A 378 28.17 -16.20 -36.59
N ALA A 379 28.65 -17.26 -35.94
CA ALA A 379 29.33 -17.13 -34.63
C ALA A 379 29.99 -18.44 -34.18
N ALA A 380 31.32 -18.40 -34.08
CA ALA A 380 32.09 -19.33 -33.29
C ALA A 380 31.83 -19.10 -31.79
N ALA A 381 31.80 -20.21 -31.05
CA ALA A 381 31.83 -20.38 -29.60
C ALA A 381 32.06 -19.11 -28.74
N ALA A 382 30.96 -18.59 -28.18
CA ALA A 382 31.01 -17.75 -26.98
C ALA A 382 30.73 -18.64 -25.76
N GLN A 383 31.73 -18.79 -24.89
CA GLN A 383 31.59 -19.41 -23.57
C GLN A 383 30.62 -18.59 -22.69
N PRO A 384 29.93 -19.22 -21.71
CA PRO A 384 29.01 -18.52 -20.83
C PRO A 384 29.76 -17.50 -19.98
N GLY A 385 29.61 -16.23 -20.36
CA GLY A 385 30.18 -15.08 -19.68
C GLY A 385 29.64 -14.96 -18.26
N ILE A 386 30.58 -14.79 -17.34
CA ILE A 386 30.38 -14.25 -15.99
C ILE A 386 29.61 -12.92 -16.13
N PRO A 387 28.60 -12.62 -15.27
CA PRO A 387 27.78 -11.42 -15.40
C PRO A 387 28.66 -10.16 -15.41
N SER A 388 28.68 -9.49 -16.56
CA SER A 388 29.27 -8.16 -16.73
C SER A 388 28.14 -7.14 -16.87
N ASP A 389 27.73 -6.57 -15.75
CA ASP A 389 27.17 -5.23 -15.67
C ASP A 389 27.49 -4.68 -14.27
N GLY A 390 27.79 -3.38 -14.20
CA GLY A 390 28.47 -2.72 -13.10
C GLY A 390 27.78 -2.82 -11.73
N ASP A 391 28.61 -2.96 -10.71
CA ASP A 391 28.49 -2.32 -9.39
C ASP A 391 27.13 -2.29 -8.70
N GLU A 392 26.60 -3.43 -8.27
CA GLU A 392 25.75 -3.49 -7.08
C GLU A 392 25.66 -4.93 -6.55
N LEU A 393 25.90 -5.12 -5.25
CA LEU A 393 25.51 -6.38 -4.62
C LEU A 393 24.00 -6.55 -4.77
N PRO A 394 23.49 -7.80 -4.84
CA PRO A 394 22.06 -8.05 -5.01
C PRO A 394 21.22 -7.30 -3.96
N PRO A 395 20.08 -6.68 -4.33
CA PRO A 395 19.25 -5.91 -3.39
C PRO A 395 18.70 -6.74 -2.21
N ASP A 396 18.81 -8.07 -2.26
CA ASP A 396 18.43 -9.02 -1.23
C ASP A 396 19.57 -9.38 -0.24
N MET A 397 20.65 -8.58 -0.17
CA MET A 397 21.78 -8.80 0.75
C MET A 397 21.37 -8.90 2.23
N TRP A 398 20.29 -8.24 2.63
CA TRP A 398 19.75 -8.26 4.00
C TRP A 398 19.36 -9.66 4.47
N ILE A 399 18.97 -10.54 3.54
CA ILE A 399 18.66 -11.96 3.80
C ILE A 399 19.89 -12.72 4.34
N ARG A 400 21.10 -12.26 4.01
CA ARG A 400 22.36 -12.91 4.38
C ARG A 400 22.92 -12.45 5.71
N TYR A 401 22.26 -11.53 6.42
CA TYR A 401 22.72 -11.01 7.69
C TYR A 401 22.77 -12.13 8.77
N PRO A 402 23.94 -12.46 9.33
CA PRO A 402 24.15 -13.68 10.11
C PRO A 402 23.63 -13.62 11.55
N HIS A 403 23.24 -12.44 12.05
CA HIS A 403 22.90 -12.23 13.46
C HIS A 403 21.42 -11.96 13.72
N ALA A 404 20.55 -12.19 12.74
CA ALA A 404 19.13 -11.86 12.81
C ALA A 404 18.41 -12.39 14.07
N ARG A 405 18.72 -13.61 14.54
CA ARG A 405 18.11 -14.17 15.77
C ARG A 405 18.47 -13.41 17.05
N ARG A 406 19.66 -12.80 17.12
CA ARG A 406 20.11 -12.03 18.29
C ARG A 406 19.38 -10.68 18.35
N GLU A 407 19.09 -10.11 17.20
CA GLU A 407 18.35 -8.84 17.07
C GLU A 407 16.93 -8.93 17.63
N VAL A 408 16.30 -10.11 17.57
CA VAL A 408 14.97 -10.35 18.14
C VAL A 408 14.90 -9.99 19.63
N LEU A 409 15.95 -10.24 20.41
CA LEU A 409 15.96 -9.88 21.83
C LEU A 409 15.84 -8.35 22.03
N LYS A 410 16.46 -7.56 21.14
CA LYS A 410 16.39 -6.09 21.18
C LYS A 410 14.98 -5.61 20.81
N GLU A 411 14.33 -6.27 19.84
CA GLU A 411 12.93 -5.96 19.48
C GLU A 411 11.97 -6.30 20.63
N VAL A 412 12.14 -7.45 21.29
CA VAL A 412 11.32 -7.83 22.45
C VAL A 412 11.53 -6.86 23.61
N LEU A 413 12.78 -6.45 23.87
CA LEU A 413 13.09 -5.45 24.90
C LEU A 413 12.45 -4.09 24.59
N PHE A 414 12.41 -3.68 23.32
CA PHE A 414 11.73 -2.47 22.88
C PHE A 414 10.21 -2.56 23.07
N LEU A 415 9.59 -3.72 22.82
CA LEU A 415 8.15 -3.92 22.97
C LEU A 415 7.69 -4.10 24.42
N ALA A 416 8.58 -4.53 25.32
CA ALA A 416 8.23 -4.86 26.70
C ALA A 416 7.52 -3.73 27.47
N PRO A 417 7.94 -2.45 27.41
CA PRO A 417 7.22 -1.35 28.06
C PRO A 417 5.79 -1.18 27.54
N SER A 418 5.59 -1.30 26.23
CA SER A 418 4.26 -1.21 25.59
C SER A 418 3.34 -2.33 26.06
N ILE A 419 3.80 -3.58 26.03
CA ILE A 419 3.01 -4.73 26.47
C ILE A 419 2.69 -4.61 27.96
N LEU A 420 3.69 -4.35 28.81
CA LEU A 420 3.51 -4.24 30.25
C LEU A 420 2.52 -3.13 30.63
N LEU A 421 2.67 -1.94 30.06
CA LEU A 421 1.78 -0.83 30.36
C LEU A 421 0.39 -1.00 29.74
N ALA A 422 0.22 -1.76 28.66
CA ALA A 422 -1.10 -2.16 28.19
C ALA A 422 -1.84 -3.01 29.24
N PHE A 423 -1.18 -4.03 29.80
CA PHE A 423 -1.81 -4.86 30.85
C PHE A 423 -2.11 -4.06 32.12
N ILE A 424 -1.16 -3.23 32.59
CA ILE A 424 -1.36 -2.37 33.77
C ILE A 424 -2.47 -1.35 33.51
N GLY A 425 -2.45 -0.68 32.36
CA GLY A 425 -3.46 0.30 31.97
C GLY A 425 -4.85 -0.32 31.90
N GLY A 426 -4.98 -1.50 31.29
CA GLY A 426 -6.23 -2.24 31.24
C GLY A 426 -6.73 -2.65 32.61
N TRP A 427 -5.86 -3.16 33.48
CA TRP A 427 -6.23 -3.51 34.86
C TRP A 427 -6.69 -2.30 35.68
N LEU A 428 -5.96 -1.19 35.61
CA LEU A 428 -6.30 0.06 36.29
C LEU A 428 -7.64 0.60 35.82
N PHE A 429 -7.83 0.70 34.51
CA PHE A 429 -9.05 1.27 33.93
C PHE A 429 -10.26 0.36 34.15
N GLN A 430 -10.10 -0.96 34.06
CA GLN A 430 -11.14 -1.91 34.43
C GLN A 430 -11.57 -1.72 35.88
N SER A 431 -10.63 -1.63 36.82
CA SER A 431 -10.91 -1.44 38.26
C SER A 431 -11.51 -0.07 38.57
N TRP A 432 -11.07 0.97 37.86
CA TRP A 432 -11.53 2.35 38.05
C TRP A 432 -12.89 2.64 37.43
N LEU A 433 -13.20 2.08 36.24
CA LEU A 433 -14.48 2.30 35.58
C LEU A 433 -15.58 1.38 36.12
N SER A 434 -15.25 0.15 36.52
CA SER A 434 -16.22 -0.75 37.16
C SER A 434 -16.77 -0.18 38.48
N SER A 435 -16.05 0.76 39.11
CA SER A 435 -16.49 1.47 40.30
C SER A 435 -17.26 2.77 40.02
N ARG A 436 -17.53 3.14 38.75
CA ARG A 436 -18.23 4.37 38.38
C ARG A 436 -19.33 4.12 37.32
N PRO A 437 -20.55 4.66 37.47
CA PRO A 437 -21.64 4.45 36.51
C PRO A 437 -21.60 5.41 35.30
N VAL A 438 -20.44 5.98 34.95
CA VAL A 438 -20.32 7.01 33.90
C VAL A 438 -19.57 6.44 32.69
N ALA A 439 -20.24 6.41 31.54
CA ALA A 439 -19.59 6.05 30.28
C ALA A 439 -18.52 7.10 29.90
N PRO A 440 -17.34 6.69 29.40
CA PRO A 440 -16.33 7.63 28.92
C PRO A 440 -16.88 8.55 27.83
N ALA A 441 -16.34 9.76 27.74
CA ALA A 441 -16.68 10.69 26.66
C ALA A 441 -16.38 10.06 25.29
N LEU A 442 -17.17 10.41 24.27
CA LEU A 442 -17.07 9.81 22.93
C LEU A 442 -15.66 9.94 22.35
N TRP A 443 -15.01 11.09 22.51
CA TRP A 443 -13.65 11.29 22.03
C TRP A 443 -12.62 10.40 22.72
N ILE A 444 -12.81 10.04 24.00
CA ILE A 444 -11.93 9.10 24.72
C ILE A 444 -12.08 7.71 24.13
N MET A 445 -13.31 7.30 23.85
CA MET A 445 -13.59 6.00 23.23
C MET A 445 -13.01 5.93 21.82
N VAL A 446 -13.20 6.97 21.00
CA VAL A 446 -12.66 7.02 19.63
C VAL A 446 -11.13 7.08 19.64
N ALA A 447 -10.52 7.86 20.55
CA ALA A 447 -9.07 7.88 20.73
C ALA A 447 -8.53 6.50 21.09
N GLY A 448 -9.16 5.82 22.05
CA GLY A 448 -8.79 4.45 22.37
C GLY A 448 -8.94 3.51 21.17
N GLY A 449 -9.96 3.68 20.33
CA GLY A 449 -10.19 2.85 19.14
C GLY A 449 -9.09 3.03 18.08
N VAL A 450 -8.68 4.27 17.81
CA VAL A 450 -7.56 4.61 16.93
C VAL A 450 -6.26 4.00 17.47
N LEU A 451 -6.00 4.15 18.78
CA LEU A 451 -4.81 3.61 19.43
C LEU A 451 -4.79 2.08 19.45
N GLN A 452 -5.91 1.42 19.75
CA GLN A 452 -6.06 -0.03 19.65
C GLN A 452 -5.80 -0.49 18.22
N GLY A 453 -6.38 0.22 17.25
CA GLY A 453 -6.14 0.06 15.82
C GLY A 453 -4.67 -0.01 15.49
N TYR A 454 -3.92 1.04 15.86
CA TYR A 454 -2.49 1.14 15.63
C TYR A 454 -1.70 0.02 16.31
N LEU A 455 -1.94 -0.21 17.60
CA LEU A 455 -1.18 -1.16 18.41
C LEU A 455 -1.41 -2.61 17.98
N VAL A 456 -2.66 -3.02 17.80
CA VAL A 456 -3.02 -4.41 17.44
C VAL A 456 -2.56 -4.72 16.02
N ALA A 457 -2.82 -3.83 15.06
CA ALA A 457 -2.43 -4.03 13.67
C ALA A 457 -0.90 -4.09 13.52
N GLY A 458 -0.17 -3.19 14.17
CA GLY A 458 1.29 -3.25 14.23
C GLY A 458 1.79 -4.53 14.91
N ALA A 459 1.19 -4.92 16.04
CA ALA A 459 1.60 -6.12 16.79
C ALA A 459 1.42 -7.42 16.01
N ILE A 460 0.39 -7.54 15.16
CA ILE A 460 0.19 -8.72 14.31
C ILE A 460 1.39 -8.95 13.39
N VAL A 461 1.78 -7.91 12.65
CA VAL A 461 2.90 -7.99 11.71
C VAL A 461 4.23 -8.13 12.45
N TRP A 462 4.40 -7.39 13.54
CA TRP A 462 5.62 -7.46 14.34
C TRP A 462 5.78 -8.84 15.00
N GLY A 463 4.68 -9.47 15.42
CA GLY A 463 4.67 -10.84 15.92
C GLY A 463 5.14 -11.83 14.86
N VAL A 464 4.65 -11.73 13.61
CA VAL A 464 5.11 -12.56 12.49
C VAL A 464 6.58 -12.28 12.16
N ARG A 465 7.02 -11.02 12.20
CA ARG A 465 8.43 -10.65 12.04
C ARG A 465 9.30 -11.35 13.08
N ILE A 466 8.93 -11.31 14.36
CA ILE A 466 9.67 -11.96 15.47
C ILE A 466 9.70 -13.48 15.29
N LEU A 467 8.53 -14.11 15.15
CA LEU A 467 8.42 -15.57 15.04
C LEU A 467 9.10 -16.11 13.78
N GLY A 468 8.92 -15.43 12.65
CA GLY A 468 9.57 -15.75 11.39
C GLY A 468 11.09 -15.62 11.48
N THR A 469 11.59 -14.55 12.13
CA THR A 469 13.04 -14.35 12.27
C THR A 469 13.68 -15.41 13.16
N LEU A 470 13.00 -15.83 14.23
CA LEU A 470 13.43 -16.95 15.05
C LEU A 470 13.42 -18.27 14.26
N GLY A 471 12.33 -18.57 13.54
CA GLY A 471 12.16 -19.79 12.77
C GLY A 471 13.19 -19.93 11.64
N PHE A 472 13.28 -18.93 10.76
CA PHE A 472 14.12 -18.98 9.56
C PHE A 472 15.58 -18.60 9.80
N GLY A 473 15.89 -17.93 10.91
CA GLY A 473 17.25 -17.48 11.21
C GLY A 473 17.74 -16.30 10.36
N LYS A 474 16.82 -15.67 9.61
CA LYS A 474 17.01 -14.48 8.77
C LYS A 474 15.85 -13.51 9.03
N GLU A 475 16.04 -12.23 8.75
CA GLU A 475 14.96 -11.25 8.88
C GLU A 475 13.76 -11.69 8.02
N ALA A 476 12.58 -11.79 8.66
CA ALA A 476 11.40 -12.33 8.00
C ALA A 476 10.60 -11.29 7.22
N MET A 477 10.55 -10.05 7.70
CA MET A 477 9.64 -9.02 7.20
C MET A 477 10.09 -7.64 7.66
N GLY A 478 9.98 -6.61 6.84
CA GLY A 478 10.51 -5.27 7.12
C GLY A 478 9.73 -4.48 8.19
N LEU A 479 10.41 -3.58 8.90
CA LEU A 479 9.77 -2.70 9.89
C LEU A 479 8.78 -1.70 9.24
N GLY A 480 8.97 -1.40 7.95
CA GLY A 480 8.06 -0.59 7.16
C GLY A 480 6.64 -1.18 7.10
N ASP A 481 6.52 -2.49 6.91
CA ASP A 481 5.22 -3.18 6.84
C ASP A 481 4.48 -3.13 8.17
N VAL A 482 5.20 -3.19 9.30
CA VAL A 482 4.64 -3.05 10.65
C VAL A 482 3.95 -1.68 10.79
N HIS A 483 4.63 -0.62 10.37
CA HIS A 483 4.10 0.74 10.47
C HIS A 483 2.99 1.00 9.46
N LEU A 484 3.10 0.44 8.25
CA LEU A 484 2.03 0.48 7.24
C LEU A 484 0.75 -0.11 7.83
N LEU A 485 0.80 -1.34 8.38
CA LEU A 485 -0.41 -1.95 8.93
C LEU A 485 -0.90 -1.25 10.21
N ALA A 486 0.00 -0.72 11.05
CA ALA A 486 -0.36 0.11 12.19
C ALA A 486 -1.13 1.36 11.75
N ALA A 487 -0.68 2.04 10.69
CA ALA A 487 -1.37 3.20 10.13
C ALA A 487 -2.74 2.83 9.53
N VAL A 488 -2.83 1.69 8.84
CA VAL A 488 -4.12 1.14 8.39
C VAL A 488 -5.04 0.94 9.59
N GLY A 489 -4.58 0.26 10.64
CA GLY A 489 -5.34 0.02 11.86
C GLY A 489 -5.81 1.30 12.55
N ALA A 490 -4.98 2.35 12.58
CA ALA A 490 -5.39 3.66 13.12
C ALA A 490 -6.51 4.31 12.30
N CYS A 491 -6.50 4.11 10.98
CA CYS A 491 -7.46 4.74 10.06
C CYS A 491 -8.82 4.02 10.02
N ILE A 492 -8.82 2.68 9.97
CA ILE A 492 -10.02 1.86 9.73
C ILE A 492 -10.32 0.85 10.85
N GLY A 493 -9.53 0.85 11.91
CA GLY A 493 -9.67 -0.09 13.01
C GLY A 493 -8.85 -1.37 12.87
N TRP A 494 -8.65 -2.05 14.00
CA TRP A 494 -7.80 -3.25 14.07
C TRP A 494 -8.43 -4.47 13.36
N VAL A 495 -9.76 -4.56 13.30
CA VAL A 495 -10.48 -5.69 12.69
C VAL A 495 -10.17 -5.76 11.20
N ASP A 496 -10.44 -4.67 10.49
CA ASP A 496 -10.21 -4.59 9.04
C ASP A 496 -8.72 -4.71 8.69
N ALA A 497 -7.83 -4.14 9.52
CA ALA A 497 -6.39 -4.32 9.38
C ALA A 497 -5.94 -5.77 9.58
N ALA A 498 -6.48 -6.47 10.58
CA ALA A 498 -6.17 -7.88 10.85
C ALA A 498 -6.63 -8.81 9.72
N LEU A 499 -7.73 -8.48 9.04
CA LEU A 499 -8.21 -9.21 7.85
C LEU A 499 -7.36 -8.94 6.61
N ALA A 500 -6.86 -7.72 6.46
CA ALA A 500 -6.02 -7.34 5.33
C ALA A 500 -4.70 -8.13 5.32
N PHE A 501 -4.12 -8.44 6.48
CA PHE A 501 -2.84 -9.13 6.57
C PHE A 501 -2.79 -10.54 5.93
N PRO A 502 -3.64 -11.51 6.30
CA PRO A 502 -3.66 -12.82 5.64
C PRO A 502 -4.10 -12.71 4.18
N LEU A 503 -5.01 -11.78 3.85
CA LEU A 503 -5.42 -11.54 2.47
C LEU A 503 -4.24 -11.04 1.61
N ALA A 504 -3.33 -10.25 2.19
CA ALA A 504 -2.11 -9.80 1.51
C ALA A 504 -1.22 -10.96 1.09
N ALA A 505 -1.11 -12.02 1.90
CA ALA A 505 -0.37 -13.22 1.53
C ALA A 505 -1.00 -13.94 0.33
N VAL A 506 -2.35 -13.99 0.26
CA VAL A 506 -3.08 -14.57 -0.88
C VAL A 506 -2.86 -13.74 -2.15
N VAL A 507 -2.98 -12.42 -2.05
CA VAL A 507 -2.73 -11.49 -3.17
C VAL A 507 -1.29 -11.59 -3.65
N GLY A 508 -0.33 -11.63 -2.72
CA GLY A 508 1.09 -11.80 -3.00
C GLY A 508 1.38 -13.12 -3.71
N LEU A 509 0.85 -14.24 -3.19
CA LEU A 509 1.01 -15.57 -3.79
C LEU A 509 0.47 -15.63 -5.23
N TYR A 510 -0.69 -15.03 -5.46
CA TYR A 510 -1.27 -14.91 -6.79
C TYR A 510 -0.30 -14.18 -7.76
N TRP A 511 0.28 -13.05 -7.33
CA TRP A 511 1.24 -12.32 -8.14
C TRP A 511 2.59 -13.04 -8.32
N VAL A 512 3.04 -13.81 -7.32
CA VAL A 512 4.21 -14.70 -7.47
C VAL A 512 3.96 -15.68 -8.60
N PHE A 513 2.79 -16.33 -8.61
CA PHE A 513 2.42 -17.30 -9.62
C PHE A 513 2.39 -16.67 -11.02
N VAL A 514 1.74 -15.50 -11.17
CA VAL A 514 1.71 -14.74 -12.43
C VAL A 514 3.14 -14.37 -12.89
N SER A 515 3.99 -13.93 -11.97
CA SER A 515 5.38 -13.57 -12.25
C SER A 515 6.20 -14.77 -12.74
N VAL A 516 6.12 -15.92 -12.06
CA VAL A 516 6.80 -17.17 -12.46
C VAL A 516 6.37 -17.62 -13.84
N VAL A 517 5.08 -17.51 -14.16
CA VAL A 517 4.55 -17.86 -15.48
C VAL A 517 5.12 -16.94 -16.55
N ARG A 518 5.22 -15.63 -16.29
CA ARG A 518 5.76 -14.62 -17.21
C ARG A 518 7.26 -14.80 -17.44
N THR A 519 8.05 -14.91 -16.38
CA THR A 519 9.52 -14.85 -16.47
C THR A 519 10.18 -16.23 -16.59
N GLY A 520 9.45 -17.30 -16.23
CA GLY A 520 10.00 -18.66 -16.19
C GLY A 520 10.90 -18.96 -15.01
N GLY A 521 11.08 -18.01 -14.08
CA GLY A 521 11.89 -18.16 -12.88
C GLY A 521 11.19 -17.60 -11.64
N THR A 522 11.57 -18.09 -10.46
CA THR A 522 11.07 -17.54 -9.19
C THR A 522 11.77 -16.21 -8.89
N PRO A 523 11.02 -15.13 -8.60
CA PRO A 523 11.63 -13.88 -8.17
C PRO A 523 12.40 -14.10 -6.85
N ARG A 524 13.62 -13.54 -6.75
CA ARG A 524 14.49 -13.68 -5.57
C ARG A 524 13.91 -12.98 -4.32
N ALA A 525 13.35 -11.80 -4.50
CA ALA A 525 12.73 -11.00 -3.45
C ALA A 525 11.57 -10.19 -4.04
N MET A 526 10.53 -9.96 -3.23
CA MET A 526 9.42 -9.08 -3.59
C MET A 526 9.02 -8.20 -2.40
N PRO A 527 8.73 -6.91 -2.63
CA PRO A 527 8.22 -6.02 -1.60
C PRO A 527 6.82 -6.46 -1.17
N PHE A 528 6.57 -6.52 0.14
CA PHE A 528 5.29 -6.99 0.68
C PHE A 528 4.24 -5.87 0.78
N GLY A 529 4.68 -4.62 0.95
CA GLY A 529 3.84 -3.44 1.10
C GLY A 529 2.78 -3.28 0.00
N PRO A 530 3.09 -3.45 -1.30
CA PRO A 530 2.10 -3.42 -2.38
C PRO A 530 0.94 -4.40 -2.20
N TYR A 531 1.22 -5.62 -1.76
CA TYR A 531 0.20 -6.65 -1.56
C TYR A 531 -0.63 -6.36 -0.32
N LEU A 532 0.00 -5.81 0.73
CA LEU A 532 -0.68 -5.37 1.93
C LEU A 532 -1.62 -4.20 1.65
N ALA A 533 -1.17 -3.21 0.89
CA ALA A 533 -2.00 -2.09 0.43
C ALA A 533 -3.17 -2.56 -0.44
N ALA A 534 -2.94 -3.46 -1.40
CA ALA A 534 -3.99 -4.03 -2.24
C ALA A 534 -5.03 -4.80 -1.39
N ALA A 535 -4.57 -5.60 -0.43
CA ALA A 535 -5.46 -6.32 0.48
C ALA A 535 -6.27 -5.37 1.37
N THR A 536 -5.67 -4.28 1.87
CA THR A 536 -6.41 -3.24 2.59
C THR A 536 -7.52 -2.63 1.73
N LEU A 537 -7.23 -2.30 0.47
CA LEU A 537 -8.26 -1.79 -0.45
C LEU A 537 -9.37 -2.81 -0.71
N LEU A 538 -9.03 -4.09 -0.85
CA LEU A 538 -10.01 -5.16 -0.99
C LEU A 538 -10.89 -5.29 0.25
N VAL A 539 -10.33 -5.21 1.47
CA VAL A 539 -11.14 -5.23 2.70
C VAL A 539 -12.08 -4.03 2.76
N ILE A 540 -11.60 -2.82 2.46
CA ILE A 540 -12.40 -1.61 2.52
C ILE A 540 -13.52 -1.59 1.46
N VAL A 541 -13.21 -1.96 0.22
CA VAL A 541 -14.14 -1.87 -0.92
C VAL A 541 -15.03 -3.10 -1.04
N CYS A 542 -14.54 -4.28 -0.67
CA CYS A 542 -15.26 -5.54 -0.86
C CYS A 542 -15.69 -6.17 0.48
N LYS A 543 -15.82 -5.38 1.55
CA LYS A 543 -16.14 -5.87 2.90
C LYS A 543 -17.27 -6.92 2.95
N PRO A 544 -18.43 -6.72 2.31
CA PRO A 544 -19.51 -7.72 2.36
C PRO A 544 -19.16 -9.03 1.65
N LEU A 545 -18.22 -9.01 0.69
CA LEU A 545 -17.70 -10.21 0.04
C LEU A 545 -16.67 -10.91 0.94
N CYS A 546 -15.79 -10.13 1.59
CA CYS A 546 -14.85 -10.65 2.58
C CYS A 546 -15.59 -11.34 3.73
N GLU A 547 -16.64 -10.71 4.28
CA GLU A 547 -17.51 -11.29 5.31
C GLU A 547 -18.21 -12.57 4.85
N ARG A 548 -18.78 -12.57 3.64
CA ARG A 548 -19.41 -13.78 3.07
C ARG A 548 -18.39 -14.91 2.89
N GLY A 549 -17.18 -14.61 2.42
CA GLY A 549 -16.10 -15.57 2.29
C GLY A 549 -15.68 -16.14 3.65
N LEU A 550 -15.51 -15.29 4.66
CA LEU A 550 -15.20 -15.71 6.03
C LEU A 550 -16.31 -16.59 6.61
N ASN A 551 -17.58 -16.20 6.43
CA ASN A 551 -18.74 -16.97 6.86
C ASN A 551 -18.80 -18.36 6.19
N TRP A 552 -18.31 -18.49 4.96
CA TRP A 552 -18.21 -19.78 4.27
C TRP A 552 -17.02 -20.63 4.77
N LEU A 553 -15.89 -20.00 5.10
CA LEU A 553 -14.67 -20.69 5.53
C LEU A 553 -14.67 -21.13 7.01
N LEU A 554 -15.27 -20.34 7.90
CA LEU A 554 -15.22 -20.52 9.35
C LEU A 554 -16.48 -21.16 10.04
N PRO A 555 -17.48 -21.78 9.35
CA PRO A 555 -18.66 -22.34 10.02
C PRO A 555 -18.40 -23.27 11.23
N PRO A 556 -17.38 -24.15 11.24
CA PRO A 556 -17.17 -25.07 12.37
C PRO A 556 -16.59 -24.42 13.63
N LEU A 557 -15.99 -23.23 13.54
CA LEU A 557 -15.22 -22.60 14.62
C LEU A 557 -16.02 -21.58 15.44
N LEU A 558 -17.07 -20.98 14.86
CA LEU A 558 -17.73 -19.80 15.44
C LEU A 558 -19.23 -20.00 15.77
N GLY A 559 -19.78 -21.19 15.54
CA GLY A 559 -21.14 -21.57 15.94
C GLY A 559 -22.22 -20.64 15.39
N GLN A 560 -22.64 -20.82 14.14
CA GLN A 560 -23.79 -20.19 13.45
C GLN A 560 -24.00 -18.65 13.55
N LEU A 561 -23.20 -17.90 14.30
CA LEU A 561 -23.28 -16.45 14.34
C LEU A 561 -22.71 -15.90 13.03
N PRO A 562 -23.49 -15.15 12.23
CA PRO A 562 -22.95 -14.51 11.04
C PRO A 562 -21.86 -13.52 11.47
N ILE A 563 -20.67 -13.67 10.88
CA ILE A 563 -19.59 -12.70 10.95
C ILE A 563 -20.11 -11.41 10.31
N ASN A 564 -20.50 -10.47 11.16
CA ASN A 564 -20.89 -9.12 10.79
C ASN A 564 -19.74 -8.23 11.28
N LEU A 565 -18.78 -7.95 10.39
CA LEU A 565 -17.58 -7.25 10.79
C LEU A 565 -17.96 -5.76 10.91
N PRO A 566 -17.70 -5.15 12.07
CA PRO A 566 -18.09 -3.77 12.39
C PRO A 566 -17.72 -2.74 11.33
#